data_AF-A0A938C4D3-F1
#
_entry.id   AF-A0A938C4D3-F1
#
_cell.length_a   1.000
_cell.length_b   1.000
_cell.length_c   1.000
_cell.angle_alpha   90.00
_cell.angle_beta   90.00
_cell.angle_gamma   90.00
#
_symmetry.space_group_name_H-M   'P 1'
#
loop_
_entity.id
_entity.type
_entity.pdbx_description
1 polymer ?
#
loop_
_entity_poly.entity_id
_entity_poly.type
_entity_poly.pdbx_seq_one_letter_code
_entity_poly.pdbx_strand_id
1 'polypeptide(L)' 'MSDKDKVWPTGLTEGESEEIHRHLIQGTQIFGMIAALAHLLAYLYSPWLK' A
#
# COMPACT_ATOMS: atom_id res chain seq x y z
N MET A 1 -3.50 20.58 18.84
CA MET A 1 -3.97 20.21 17.49
C MET A 1 -2.91 20.72 16.53
N SER A 2 -2.35 19.85 15.70
CA SER A 2 -1.40 20.28 14.67
C SER A 2 -2.14 21.21 13.70
N ASP A 3 -1.46 22.29 13.31
CA ASP A 3 -2.02 23.29 12.41
C ASP A 3 -2.14 22.66 11.02
N LYS A 4 -3.38 22.46 10.55
CA LYS A 4 -3.67 21.67 9.35
C LYS A 4 -3.13 22.30 8.07
N ASP A 5 -2.98 23.62 8.06
CA ASP A 5 -2.47 24.38 6.91
C ASP A 5 -0.95 24.62 7.00
N LYS A 6 -0.32 24.19 8.09
CA LYS A 6 1.13 24.31 8.26
C LYS A 6 1.84 23.36 7.30
N VAL A 7 2.64 23.94 6.43
CA VAL A 7 3.57 23.23 5.56
C VAL A 7 4.82 22.84 6.36
N TRP A 8 5.18 21.56 6.31
CA TRP A 8 6.36 21.01 6.98
C TRP A 8 7.59 21.03 6.04
N PRO A 9 8.82 20.75 6.52
CA PRO A 9 10.02 20.70 5.67
C PRO A 9 9.96 19.71 4.50
N THR A 10 9.02 18.77 4.54
CA THR A 10 8.67 17.87 3.43
C THR A 10 7.93 18.57 2.28
N GLY A 11 7.48 19.80 2.48
CA GLY A 11 6.67 20.56 1.51
C GLY A 11 5.18 20.20 1.53
N LEU A 12 4.75 19.33 2.45
CA LEU A 12 3.36 18.88 2.55
C LEU A 12 2.71 19.40 3.84
N THR A 13 1.41 19.64 3.75
CA THR A 13 0.53 19.71 4.91
C THR A 13 0.33 18.32 5.51
N GLU A 14 -0.20 18.28 6.73
CA GLU A 14 -0.55 17.01 7.38
C GLU A 14 -1.64 16.25 6.59
N GLY A 15 -2.63 16.98 6.04
CA GLY A 15 -3.70 16.38 5.25
C GLY A 15 -3.22 15.71 3.96
N GLU A 16 -2.34 16.36 3.22
CA GLU A 16 -1.73 15.81 2.00
C GLU A 16 -0.86 14.59 2.32
N SER A 17 -0.12 14.65 3.43
CA SER A 17 0.71 13.53 3.91
C SER A 17 -0.16 12.31 4.23
N GLU A 18 -1.30 12.50 4.90
CA GLU A 18 -2.24 11.42 5.21
C GLU A 18 -2.94 10.87 3.96
N GLU A 19 -3.25 11.72 2.97
CA GLU A 19 -3.86 11.28 1.72
C GLU A 19 -2.95 10.29 0.99
N ILE A 20 -1.67 10.64 0.84
CA ILE A 20 -0.67 9.75 0.23
C ILE A 20 -0.51 8.48 1.07
N HIS A 21 -0.40 8.61 2.39
CA HIS A 21 -0.23 7.48 3.29
C HIS A 21 -1.40 6.48 3.19
N ARG A 22 -2.64 6.96 3.17
CA ARG A 22 -3.83 6.11 3.02
C ARG A 22 -3.83 5.37 1.69
N HIS A 23 -3.60 6.06 0.58
CA HIS A 23 -3.59 5.43 -0.74
C HIS A 23 -2.43 4.42 -0.89
N LEU A 24 -1.26 4.75 -0.34
CA LEU A 24 -0.10 3.86 -0.38
C LEU A 24 -0.36 2.57 0.40
N ILE A 25 -0.94 2.66 1.61
CA ILE A 25 -1.28 1.49 2.42
C ILE A 25 -2.36 0.66 1.72
N GLN A 26 -3.45 1.28 1.26
CA GLN A 26 -4.54 0.57 0.60
C GLN A 26 -4.06 -0.13 -0.68
N GLY A 27 -3.28 0.56 -1.52
CA GLY A 27 -2.69 -0.02 -2.73
C GLY A 27 -1.79 -1.20 -2.42
N THR A 28 -0.92 -1.07 -1.41
CA THR A 28 0.00 -2.15 -0.99
C THR A 28 -0.76 -3.35 -0.41
N GLN A 29 -1.81 -3.12 0.37
CA GLN A 29 -2.64 -4.19 0.94
C GLN A 29 -3.39 -4.97 -0.15
N ILE A 30 -4.01 -4.27 -1.11
CA ILE A 30 -4.71 -4.91 -2.23
C ILE A 30 -3.73 -5.70 -3.09
N PHE A 31 -2.59 -5.08 -3.46
CA PHE A 31 -1.55 -5.76 -4.23
C PHE A 31 -1.03 -7.00 -3.49
N GLY A 32 -0.72 -6.87 -2.20
CA GLY A 32 -0.21 -7.98 -1.37
C GLY A 32 -1.21 -9.13 -1.27
N MET A 33 -2.50 -8.84 -1.10
CA MET A 33 -3.56 -9.85 -1.10
C MET A 33 -3.63 -10.58 -2.45
N ILE A 34 -3.66 -9.84 -3.56
CA ILE A 34 -3.73 -10.44 -4.90
C ILE A 34 -2.47 -11.27 -5.18
N ALA A 35 -1.29 -10.75 -4.82
CA ALA A 35 -0.03 -11.46 -4.99
C ALA A 35 -0.02 -12.77 -4.20
N ALA A 36 -0.42 -12.75 -2.92
CA ALA A 36 -0.50 -13.96 -2.10
C ALA A 36 -1.45 -15.00 -2.69
N LEU A 37 -2.64 -14.58 -3.16
CA LEU A 37 -3.60 -15.45 -3.83
C LEU A 37 -3.02 -16.03 -5.12
N ALA A 38 -2.38 -15.21 -5.95
CA ALA A 38 -1.75 -15.67 -7.19
C ALA A 38 -0.67 -16.72 -6.93
N HIS A 39 0.18 -16.52 -5.91
CA HIS A 39 1.20 -17.51 -5.54
C HIS A 39 0.59 -18.78 -4.97
N LEU A 40 -0.47 -18.69 -4.17
CA LEU A 40 -1.19 -19.85 -3.67
C LEU A 40 -1.79 -20.67 -4.82
N LEU A 41 -2.48 -20.03 -5.76
CA LEU A 41 -3.04 -20.69 -6.93
C LEU A 41 -1.96 -21.28 -7.83
N ALA A 42 -0.87 -20.55 -8.06
CA ALA A 42 0.27 -21.06 -8.80
C ALA A 42 0.87 -22.31 -8.13
N TYR A 43 0.99 -22.32 -6.80
CA TYR A 43 1.47 -23.48 -6.05
C TYR A 43 0.54 -24.70 -6.18
N LEU A 44 -0.78 -24.50 -6.13
CA LEU A 44 -1.76 -25.60 -6.23
C LEU A 44 -1.90 -26.16 -7.65
N TYR A 45 -1.86 -25.29 -8.67
CA TYR A 45 -2.23 -25.65 -10.05
C TYR A 45 -1.05 -25.73 -11.02
N SER A 46 0.13 -25.24 -10.64
CA SER A 46 1.35 -25.35 -11.45
C SER A 46 2.35 -26.22 -10.68
N PRO A 47 2.65 -27.45 -11.10
CA PRO A 47 3.68 -28.26 -10.47
C PRO A 47 5.04 -27.62 -10.80
N TRP A 48 5.48 -26.70 -9.93
CA TRP A 48 6.73 -25.94 -10.11
C TRP A 48 7.98 -26.79 -9.87
N LEU A 49 7.90 -27.78 -8.99
CA LEU A 49 8.86 -28.87 -8.87
C LEU A 49 8.19 -30.15 -9.35
N LYS A 50 8.62 -30.68 -10.50
CA LYS A 50 8.50 -32.13 -10.72
C LYS A 50 9.43 -32.87 -9.77
#